data_AF-A0A382CHB9-F1
#
_entry.id   AF-A0A382CHB9-F1
#
_cell.length_a   1.000
_cell.length_b   1.000
_cell.length_c   1.000
_cell.angle_alpha   90.00
_cell.angle_beta   90.00
_cell.angle_gamma   90.00
#
_symmetry.space_group_name_H-M   'P 1'
#
loop_
_entity.id
_entity.type
_entity.pdbx_description
1 polymer ?
#
loop_
_entity_poly.entity_id
_entity_poly.type
_entity_poly.pdbx_seq_one_letter_code
_entity_poly.pdbx_strand_id
1 'polypeptide(L)'
;MSFCYKTLKIFFLFPFLSGLVFGQIEPPDGLRENSPSVWALKGGKIYVEPGKIKENATIIIRDGLIEKVGTNINIPKDAAVLDMTGKTIYPGFIDSWVEFPTIKETISHHDSHWNFKVHSRKDMSRLYQPDEKNIKSLRKLGFTSAHIDADSGVFQGQTAVIQLDKKGTVLKSKVAQNIAYEVDGWGNKKYPNSLLGVMALIRQTFIDADWYRRSMEQAETYPQLNEPLEHNRDLAILGDWVQFEKPFLFETNHELTALRSFNLANEFKLNCWIKGSGYEYRRIKEIASAKPFIILPLNFPVTPDISDPNQALSYSTAELKHWEMAPDNPAELVKHEIPFGITSHGLEEKEFRKNLRRTVERSLSESDALSALTTIPAEYMSLGNHLGKIKKGYLANLTVVQGNIFKKNSEIISTWIGGVEYPVKSKYDVNISGKWKLVIGEKSYQLELKKKEGSYSGTIFQDSTKYKLSKLKVAGRFVSWMVTWDSTSAPSRFTGYIFENKMGSTVNDIRLSWEAVKTGELEEKDKKKAPETRTELSVFYPEGAYGWENPSLKDKVVLVQNATIWTSGKQGILKGHDILFKNGKVKQISKGINPTKKAL
;
A
#
# COMPACT_ATOMS: atom_id res chain seq x y z
N MET A 1 -7.83 -55.95 65.21
CA MET A 1 -8.84 -56.72 65.99
C MET A 1 -10.05 -55.81 66.17
N SER A 2 -11.29 -56.13 65.86
CA SER A 2 -11.96 -57.29 65.26
C SER A 2 -13.39 -56.83 64.92
N PHE A 3 -13.98 -57.33 63.82
CA PHE A 3 -15.38 -57.76 63.58
C PHE A 3 -16.54 -57.01 64.29
N CYS A 4 -17.73 -56.76 63.74
CA CYS A 4 -18.50 -57.10 62.54
C CYS A 4 -19.91 -56.52 62.81
N TYR A 5 -20.71 -56.14 61.80
CA TYR A 5 -22.01 -56.77 61.57
C TYR A 5 -22.66 -56.24 60.28
N LYS A 6 -23.22 -57.22 59.56
CA LYS A 6 -23.83 -57.17 58.23
C LYS A 6 -25.16 -56.42 58.23
N THR A 7 -25.48 -55.81 57.09
CA THR A 7 -26.86 -55.86 56.58
C THR A 7 -26.86 -56.06 55.07
N LEU A 8 -27.64 -57.06 54.68
CA LEU A 8 -27.77 -57.72 53.39
C LEU A 8 -28.79 -56.96 52.52
N LYS A 9 -28.46 -56.62 51.28
CA LYS A 9 -29.46 -56.31 50.24
C LYS A 9 -29.11 -57.07 48.95
N ILE A 10 -30.03 -57.95 48.59
CA ILE A 10 -30.04 -58.81 47.41
C ILE A 10 -30.36 -57.93 46.19
N PHE A 11 -29.52 -57.99 45.16
CA PHE A 11 -29.79 -57.39 43.84
C PHE A 11 -29.92 -58.51 42.81
N PHE A 12 -31.05 -58.53 42.10
CA PHE A 12 -31.35 -59.41 40.99
C PHE A 12 -30.40 -59.13 39.81
N LEU A 13 -29.79 -60.20 39.28
CA LEU A 13 -28.89 -60.17 38.13
C LEU A 13 -29.72 -60.34 36.84
N PHE A 14 -29.77 -59.30 35.99
CA PHE A 14 -30.31 -59.36 34.63
C PHE A 14 -29.13 -59.59 33.66
N PRO A 15 -29.18 -60.57 32.73
CA PRO A 15 -28.06 -60.82 31.83
C PRO A 15 -28.04 -59.75 30.73
N PHE A 16 -27.00 -58.91 30.73
CA PHE A 16 -26.72 -57.96 29.66
C PHE A 16 -26.17 -58.73 28.45
N LEU A 17 -27.00 -58.82 27.41
CA LEU A 17 -26.63 -59.30 26.09
C LEU A 17 -25.60 -58.30 25.49
N SER A 18 -24.35 -58.75 25.34
CA SER A 18 -23.27 -57.98 24.74
C SER A 18 -23.50 -57.84 23.23
N GLY A 19 -24.07 -56.72 22.81
CA GLY A 19 -24.03 -56.27 21.43
C GLY A 19 -22.62 -55.83 21.05
N LEU A 20 -21.94 -56.61 20.22
CA LEU A 20 -20.73 -56.19 19.52
C LEU A 20 -21.11 -55.10 18.50
N VAL A 21 -21.01 -53.84 18.90
CA VAL A 21 -21.06 -52.71 17.97
C VAL A 21 -19.70 -52.66 17.27
N PHE A 22 -19.62 -53.26 16.07
CA PHE A 22 -18.57 -52.95 15.12
C PHE A 22 -18.80 -51.51 14.62
N GLY A 23 -18.19 -50.54 15.30
CA GLY A 23 -18.06 -49.18 14.81
C GLY A 23 -17.07 -49.15 13.65
N GLN A 24 -17.48 -49.63 12.48
CA GLN A 24 -16.74 -49.42 11.25
C GLN A 24 -17.04 -47.99 10.80
N ILE A 25 -16.18 -47.05 11.19
CA ILE A 25 -16.20 -45.69 10.66
C ILE A 25 -15.76 -45.82 9.21
N GLU A 26 -16.70 -45.84 8.26
CA GLU A 26 -16.36 -45.68 6.85
C GLU A 26 -15.56 -44.37 6.72
N PRO A 27 -14.37 -44.39 6.09
CA PRO A 27 -13.67 -43.16 5.79
C PRO A 27 -14.59 -42.30 4.89
N PRO A 28 -14.85 -41.04 5.25
CA PRO A 28 -15.70 -40.17 4.45
C PRO A 28 -15.18 -40.09 3.01
N ASP A 29 -16.09 -40.26 2.04
CA ASP A 29 -15.77 -40.32 0.62
C ASP A 29 -15.10 -39.02 0.13
N GLY A 30 -13.96 -39.15 -0.54
CA GLY A 30 -13.17 -38.04 -1.10
C GLY A 30 -11.71 -37.95 -0.65
N LEU A 31 -10.84 -37.49 -1.56
CA LEU A 31 -9.46 -37.11 -1.26
C LEU A 31 -9.47 -35.84 -0.38
N ARG A 32 -9.22 -35.97 0.92
CA ARG A 32 -8.97 -34.79 1.76
C ARG A 32 -7.62 -34.18 1.38
N GLU A 33 -7.61 -32.90 1.01
CA GLU A 33 -6.40 -32.09 1.18
C GLU A 33 -6.17 -31.90 2.68
N ASN A 34 -5.32 -32.75 3.29
CA ASN A 34 -4.80 -32.52 4.64
C ASN A 34 -3.77 -31.39 4.60
N SER A 35 -4.23 -30.16 4.35
CA SER A 35 -3.42 -28.97 4.57
C SER A 35 -3.03 -28.92 6.05
N PRO A 36 -1.74 -28.74 6.39
CA PRO A 36 -1.32 -28.67 7.78
C PRO A 36 -2.12 -27.59 8.52
N SER A 37 -2.76 -27.98 9.62
CA SER A 37 -3.45 -27.03 10.52
C SER A 37 -2.46 -26.22 11.35
N VAL A 38 -1.19 -26.66 11.40
CA VAL A 38 -0.11 -26.07 12.19
C VAL A 38 1.14 -25.97 11.35
N TRP A 39 1.77 -24.79 11.35
CA TRP A 39 3.04 -24.54 10.69
C TRP A 39 4.11 -24.09 11.67
N ALA A 40 5.35 -24.54 11.46
CA ALA A 40 6.52 -24.07 12.16
C ALA A 40 7.52 -23.49 11.15
N LEU A 41 7.60 -22.16 11.06
CA LEU A 41 8.56 -21.46 10.22
C LEU A 41 9.86 -21.29 11.00
N LYS A 42 10.87 -22.13 10.73
CA LYS A 42 12.05 -22.33 11.59
C LYS A 42 13.31 -21.67 11.03
N GLY A 43 14.05 -20.94 11.86
CA GLY A 43 15.43 -20.53 11.57
C GLY A 43 15.58 -19.21 10.81
N GLY A 44 14.51 -18.40 10.74
CA GLY A 44 14.52 -17.11 10.04
C GLY A 44 14.99 -15.95 10.92
N LYS A 45 15.36 -14.84 10.26
CA LYS A 45 15.49 -13.53 10.89
C LYS A 45 14.11 -12.87 10.98
N ILE A 46 13.57 -12.68 12.18
CA ILE A 46 12.17 -12.27 12.36
C ILE A 46 12.11 -10.85 12.93
N TYR A 47 11.45 -9.94 12.20
CA TYR A 47 11.05 -8.63 12.72
C TYR A 47 9.72 -8.80 13.45
N VAL A 48 9.73 -8.80 14.77
CA VAL A 48 8.48 -8.97 15.55
C VAL A 48 7.63 -7.70 15.57
N GLU A 49 8.29 -6.55 15.51
CA GLU A 49 7.71 -5.23 15.30
C GLU A 49 8.84 -4.30 14.81
N PRO A 50 8.54 -3.07 14.33
CA PRO A 50 9.56 -2.12 13.91
C PRO A 50 10.70 -1.97 14.93
N GLY A 51 11.95 -2.08 14.45
CA GLY A 51 13.16 -2.00 15.27
C GLY A 51 13.44 -3.21 16.18
N LYS A 52 12.56 -4.21 16.29
CA LYS A 52 12.75 -5.38 17.16
C LYS A 52 12.90 -6.67 16.37
N ILE A 53 14.10 -7.26 16.47
CA ILE A 53 14.53 -8.39 15.66
C ILE A 53 14.82 -9.59 16.55
N LYS A 54 14.48 -10.79 16.07
CA LYS A 54 14.92 -12.07 16.62
C LYS A 54 15.67 -12.86 15.55
N GLU A 55 16.95 -13.13 15.79
CA GLU A 55 17.79 -13.93 14.88
C GLU A 55 17.58 -15.44 15.14
N ASN A 56 17.67 -16.24 14.08
CA ASN A 56 17.51 -17.71 14.12
C ASN A 56 16.29 -18.16 14.94
N ALA A 57 15.15 -17.50 14.72
CA ALA A 57 13.94 -17.71 15.49
C ALA A 57 12.89 -18.52 14.72
N THR A 58 11.89 -19.02 15.45
CA THR A 58 10.79 -19.83 14.93
C THR A 58 9.45 -19.14 15.17
N ILE A 59 8.54 -19.25 14.21
CA ILE A 59 7.11 -18.86 14.35
C ILE A 59 6.29 -20.14 14.31
N ILE A 60 5.41 -20.33 15.30
CA ILE A 60 4.37 -21.35 15.28
C ILE A 60 3.05 -20.70 14.93
N ILE A 61 2.40 -21.21 13.90
CA ILE A 61 1.10 -20.77 13.39
C ILE A 61 0.10 -21.89 13.62
N ARG A 62 -1.05 -21.58 14.19
CA ARG A 62 -2.15 -22.52 14.42
C ARG A 62 -3.47 -21.80 14.15
N ASP A 63 -4.36 -22.43 13.36
CA ASP A 63 -5.69 -21.91 13.04
C ASP A 63 -5.68 -20.47 12.51
N GLY A 64 -4.67 -20.15 11.69
CA GLY A 64 -4.48 -18.84 11.09
C GLY A 64 -3.97 -17.74 12.03
N LEU A 65 -3.64 -18.07 13.28
CA LEU A 65 -3.08 -17.16 14.27
C LEU A 65 -1.63 -17.52 14.61
N ILE A 66 -0.88 -16.53 15.08
CA ILE A 66 0.45 -16.73 15.65
C ILE A 66 0.26 -17.30 17.06
N GLU A 67 0.66 -18.55 17.26
CA GLU A 67 0.63 -19.20 18.57
C GLU A 67 1.86 -18.79 19.40
N LYS A 68 3.04 -18.78 18.78
CA LYS A 68 4.31 -18.48 19.45
C LYS A 68 5.36 -17.94 18.47
N VAL A 69 6.23 -17.05 18.96
CA VAL A 69 7.41 -16.57 18.24
C VAL A 69 8.58 -16.41 19.20
N GLY A 70 9.77 -16.84 18.81
CA GLY A 70 10.91 -16.87 19.73
C GLY A 70 12.07 -17.76 19.28
N THR A 71 13.16 -17.72 20.04
CA THR A 71 14.28 -18.64 19.91
C THR A 71 14.03 -19.88 20.78
N ASN A 72 14.61 -21.03 20.40
CA ASN A 72 14.51 -22.29 21.16
C ASN A 72 13.07 -22.73 21.48
N ILE A 73 12.17 -22.61 20.50
CA ILE A 73 10.79 -23.09 20.64
C ILE A 73 10.72 -24.58 20.38
N ASN A 74 10.11 -25.33 21.29
CA ASN A 74 9.68 -26.70 21.05
C ASN A 74 8.62 -26.71 19.95
N ILE A 75 8.98 -27.29 18.80
CA ILE A 75 8.07 -27.42 17.66
C ILE A 75 7.03 -28.50 17.99
N PRO A 76 5.72 -28.19 17.90
CA PRO A 76 4.67 -29.19 18.09
C PRO A 76 4.82 -30.36 17.12
N LYS A 77 4.51 -31.58 17.56
CA LYS A 77 4.67 -32.79 16.73
C LYS A 77 3.72 -32.83 15.53
N ASP A 78 2.61 -32.10 15.61
CA ASP A 78 1.60 -31.93 14.57
C ASP A 78 1.94 -30.80 13.57
N ALA A 79 3.03 -30.04 13.80
CA ALA A 79 3.41 -28.92 12.95
C ALA A 79 4.20 -29.36 11.70
N ALA A 80 3.78 -28.87 10.54
CA ALA A 80 4.59 -28.92 9.34
C ALA A 80 5.74 -27.89 9.45
N VAL A 81 6.98 -28.37 9.36
CA VAL A 81 8.17 -27.52 9.50
C VAL A 81 8.60 -26.97 8.14
N LEU A 82 8.74 -25.65 8.05
CA LEU A 82 9.30 -24.96 6.89
C LEU A 82 10.61 -24.27 7.27
N ASP A 83 11.69 -24.56 6.53
CA ASP A 83 13.00 -23.96 6.78
C ASP A 83 13.07 -22.52 6.25
N MET A 84 13.38 -21.61 7.16
CA MET A 84 13.52 -20.16 6.94
C MET A 84 14.96 -19.69 7.06
N THR A 85 15.93 -20.61 7.13
CA THR A 85 17.35 -20.27 7.14
C THR A 85 17.70 -19.34 5.97
N GLY A 86 18.39 -18.24 6.27
CA GLY A 86 18.76 -17.20 5.30
C GLY A 86 17.61 -16.30 4.83
N LYS A 87 16.39 -16.46 5.37
CA LYS A 87 15.22 -15.64 5.04
C LYS A 87 14.91 -14.67 6.18
N THR A 88 14.36 -13.52 5.81
CA THR A 88 13.85 -12.51 6.73
C THR A 88 12.32 -12.53 6.70
N ILE A 89 11.68 -12.51 7.86
CA ILE A 89 10.22 -12.52 8.01
C ILE A 89 9.79 -11.21 8.68
N TYR A 90 8.89 -10.50 8.03
CA TYR A 90 8.27 -9.27 8.51
C TYR A 90 6.80 -9.52 8.85
N PRO A 91 6.16 -8.68 9.71
CA PRO A 91 4.71 -8.65 9.78
C PRO A 91 4.16 -8.35 8.37
N GLY A 92 3.04 -8.97 8.02
CA GLY A 92 2.41 -8.77 6.73
C GLY A 92 2.10 -7.29 6.49
N PHE A 93 2.48 -6.77 5.32
CA PHE A 93 2.27 -5.36 5.02
C PHE A 93 0.79 -5.07 4.77
N ILE A 94 0.40 -3.83 5.04
CA ILE A 94 -0.93 -3.29 4.81
C ILE A 94 -0.81 -2.22 3.72
N ASP A 95 -1.46 -2.42 2.58
CA ASP A 95 -1.60 -1.33 1.61
C ASP A 95 -2.67 -0.38 2.14
N SER A 96 -2.26 0.87 2.39
CA SER A 96 -3.14 1.82 3.06
C SER A 96 -4.21 2.42 2.14
N TRP A 97 -4.16 2.16 0.83
CA TRP A 97 -5.18 2.64 -0.11
C TRP A 97 -5.19 1.80 -1.39
N VAL A 98 -6.34 1.19 -1.69
CA VAL A 98 -6.58 0.51 -2.96
C VAL A 98 -8.00 0.81 -3.44
N GLU A 99 -8.10 1.44 -4.60
CA GLU A 99 -9.39 1.67 -5.25
C GLU A 99 -9.88 0.38 -5.91
N PHE A 100 -11.15 0.04 -5.69
CA PHE A 100 -11.82 -1.03 -6.41
C PHE A 100 -13.11 -0.52 -7.05
N PRO A 101 -13.43 -0.96 -8.27
CA PRO A 101 -14.72 -0.68 -8.85
C PRO A 101 -15.82 -1.33 -8.00
N THR A 102 -16.85 -0.55 -7.68
CA THR A 102 -18.01 -1.06 -6.94
C THR A 102 -18.99 -1.78 -7.85
N ILE A 103 -19.61 -2.86 -7.39
CA ILE A 103 -20.80 -3.40 -8.05
C ILE A 103 -21.93 -2.35 -8.04
N LYS A 104 -22.72 -2.29 -9.12
CA LYS A 104 -23.86 -1.37 -9.20
C LYS A 104 -24.95 -1.82 -8.21
N GLU A 105 -25.27 -0.98 -7.23
CA GLU A 105 -26.47 -1.14 -6.43
C GLU A 105 -27.66 -0.41 -7.07
N THR A 106 -28.84 -1.02 -6.98
CA THR A 106 -30.11 -0.32 -7.24
C THR A 106 -30.39 0.60 -6.06
N ILE A 107 -30.15 1.88 -6.24
CA ILE A 107 -30.40 2.89 -5.21
C ILE A 107 -31.90 3.17 -5.16
N SER A 108 -32.52 2.99 -3.99
CA SER A 108 -33.87 3.52 -3.76
C SER A 108 -33.77 5.04 -3.70
N HIS A 109 -34.40 5.72 -4.65
CA HIS A 109 -34.36 7.18 -4.72
C HIS A 109 -35.04 7.86 -3.53
N HIS A 110 -35.93 7.15 -2.82
CA HIS A 110 -36.75 7.72 -1.75
C HIS A 110 -35.98 8.21 -0.53
N ASP A 111 -34.81 7.66 -0.23
CA ASP A 111 -34.05 8.04 0.94
C ASP A 111 -32.65 8.58 0.61
N SER A 112 -32.37 8.86 -0.66
CA SER A 112 -31.06 9.26 -1.19
C SER A 112 -30.76 10.75 -1.00
N HIS A 113 -29.47 11.10 -0.91
CA HIS A 113 -29.07 12.49 -1.06
C HIS A 113 -29.49 13.05 -2.42
N TRP A 114 -29.96 14.31 -2.46
CA TRP A 114 -30.47 14.96 -3.67
C TRP A 114 -29.41 15.08 -4.78
N ASN A 115 -28.14 15.21 -4.37
CA ASN A 115 -27.00 15.28 -5.27
C ASN A 115 -26.43 13.89 -5.56
N PHE A 116 -26.36 13.53 -6.84
CA PHE A 116 -25.86 12.24 -7.34
C PHE A 116 -24.38 11.97 -7.10
N LYS A 117 -23.57 12.93 -6.62
CA LYS A 117 -22.17 12.72 -6.23
C LYS A 117 -21.99 12.48 -4.72
N VAL A 118 -23.08 12.43 -3.96
CA VAL A 118 -23.03 12.13 -2.52
C VAL A 118 -23.48 10.69 -2.30
N HIS A 119 -22.54 9.82 -1.97
CA HIS A 119 -22.73 8.39 -1.82
C HIS A 119 -22.31 7.87 -0.45
N SER A 120 -22.54 8.65 0.60
CA SER A 120 -22.12 8.37 1.98
C SER A 120 -22.58 7.01 2.51
N ARG A 121 -23.65 6.43 1.95
CA ARG A 121 -24.16 5.08 2.25
C ARG A 121 -23.40 3.92 1.61
N LYS A 122 -22.61 4.14 0.55
CA LYS A 122 -21.86 3.06 -0.10
C LYS A 122 -20.95 2.43 0.95
N ASP A 123 -20.92 1.11 1.03
CA ASP A 123 -20.14 0.37 2.03
C ASP A 123 -19.26 -0.66 1.32
N MET A 124 -17.96 -0.38 1.26
CA MET A 124 -17.00 -1.23 0.57
C MET A 124 -16.92 -2.65 1.15
N SER A 125 -17.30 -2.86 2.42
CA SER A 125 -17.36 -4.22 2.97
C SER A 125 -18.44 -5.10 2.32
N ARG A 126 -19.42 -4.48 1.65
CA ARG A 126 -20.52 -5.16 0.96
C ARG A 126 -20.39 -5.11 -0.56
N LEU A 127 -19.80 -4.03 -1.07
CA LEU A 127 -19.69 -3.75 -2.51
C LEU A 127 -18.44 -4.32 -3.16
N TYR A 128 -17.46 -4.71 -2.35
CA TYR A 128 -16.20 -5.24 -2.84
C TYR A 128 -16.37 -6.61 -3.47
N GLN A 129 -15.77 -6.77 -4.66
CA GLN A 129 -15.61 -8.06 -5.31
C GLN A 129 -14.12 -8.38 -5.49
N PRO A 130 -13.63 -9.52 -4.97
CA PRO A 130 -12.23 -9.90 -5.12
C PRO A 130 -11.81 -10.06 -6.57
N ASP A 131 -10.78 -9.29 -6.99
CA ASP A 131 -10.11 -9.47 -8.27
C ASP A 131 -8.77 -10.22 -8.05
N GLU A 132 -8.67 -11.45 -8.57
CA GLU A 132 -7.51 -12.30 -8.33
C GLU A 132 -6.21 -11.69 -8.86
N LYS A 133 -6.25 -10.97 -9.99
CA LYS A 133 -5.08 -10.36 -10.60
C LYS A 133 -4.52 -9.24 -9.72
N ASN A 134 -5.37 -8.33 -9.25
CA ASN A 134 -5.02 -7.22 -8.38
C ASN A 134 -4.54 -7.72 -7.02
N ILE A 135 -5.27 -8.65 -6.39
CA ILE A 135 -4.86 -9.28 -5.14
C ILE A 135 -3.49 -9.95 -5.29
N LYS A 136 -3.26 -10.71 -6.37
CA LYS A 136 -1.97 -11.35 -6.64
C LYS A 136 -0.85 -10.33 -6.84
N SER A 137 -1.11 -9.21 -7.52
CA SER A 137 -0.15 -8.11 -7.69
C SER A 137 0.29 -7.55 -6.33
N LEU A 138 -0.67 -7.23 -5.46
CA LEU A 138 -0.40 -6.72 -4.11
C LEU A 138 0.36 -7.73 -3.24
N ARG A 139 0.02 -9.02 -3.31
CA ARG A 139 0.77 -10.08 -2.62
C ARG A 139 2.23 -10.16 -3.04
N LYS A 140 2.54 -9.96 -4.33
CA LYS A 140 3.94 -9.95 -4.80
C LYS A 140 4.75 -8.78 -4.24
N LEU A 141 4.07 -7.71 -3.83
CA LEU A 141 4.68 -6.56 -3.13
C LEU A 141 4.83 -6.78 -1.62
N GLY A 142 4.33 -7.91 -1.11
CA GLY A 142 4.40 -8.25 0.30
C GLY A 142 3.19 -7.77 1.11
N PHE A 143 2.15 -7.26 0.44
CA PHE A 143 0.90 -6.90 1.11
C PHE A 143 0.09 -8.15 1.42
N THR A 144 -0.48 -8.17 2.62
CA THR A 144 -1.35 -9.25 3.14
C THR A 144 -2.76 -8.75 3.43
N SER A 145 -2.92 -7.44 3.53
CA SER A 145 -4.19 -6.76 3.75
C SER A 145 -4.19 -5.43 3.02
N ALA A 146 -5.37 -4.90 2.72
CA ALA A 146 -5.53 -3.63 2.03
C ALA A 146 -6.71 -2.85 2.59
N HIS A 147 -6.54 -1.54 2.75
CA HIS A 147 -7.63 -0.59 2.97
C HIS A 147 -8.20 -0.22 1.60
N ILE A 148 -9.44 -0.63 1.37
CA ILE A 148 -10.15 -0.48 0.10
C ILE A 148 -11.12 0.69 0.11
N ASP A 149 -11.21 1.36 -1.04
CA ASP A 149 -12.10 2.47 -1.30
C ASP A 149 -12.90 2.29 -2.59
N ALA A 150 -14.01 3.03 -2.69
CA ALA A 150 -14.76 3.20 -3.92
C ALA A 150 -14.01 4.15 -4.88
N ASP A 151 -14.47 4.25 -6.12
CA ASP A 151 -13.76 4.92 -7.22
C ASP A 151 -14.42 6.21 -7.73
N SER A 152 -15.55 6.63 -7.13
CA SER A 152 -16.37 7.71 -7.68
C SER A 152 -17.33 8.39 -6.69
N GLY A 153 -17.47 9.71 -6.84
CA GLY A 153 -18.29 10.62 -6.04
C GLY A 153 -17.48 11.72 -5.36
N VAL A 154 -18.16 12.77 -4.90
CA VAL A 154 -17.58 13.75 -3.97
C VAL A 154 -17.55 13.16 -2.56
N PHE A 155 -18.64 12.51 -2.12
CA PHE A 155 -18.60 11.60 -0.98
C PHE A 155 -18.68 10.20 -1.56
N GLN A 156 -17.60 9.42 -1.45
CA GLN A 156 -17.51 8.11 -2.11
C GLN A 156 -18.04 6.97 -1.24
N GLY A 157 -18.18 7.20 0.06
CA GLY A 157 -18.78 6.28 1.01
C GLY A 157 -17.80 5.74 2.04
N GLN A 158 -18.20 4.62 2.65
CA GLN A 158 -17.54 3.96 3.76
C GLN A 158 -16.50 2.96 3.26
N THR A 159 -15.26 3.16 3.67
CA THR A 159 -14.13 2.28 3.34
C THR A 159 -14.07 1.04 4.23
N ALA A 160 -13.27 0.05 3.83
CA ALA A 160 -13.08 -1.20 4.58
C ALA A 160 -11.62 -1.67 4.55
N VAL A 161 -11.23 -2.55 5.46
CA VAL A 161 -9.98 -3.32 5.38
C VAL A 161 -10.30 -4.77 5.07
N ILE A 162 -9.60 -5.35 4.10
CA ILE A 162 -9.70 -6.76 3.71
C ILE A 162 -8.37 -7.49 3.91
N GLN A 163 -8.44 -8.80 4.08
CA GLN A 163 -7.32 -9.68 3.77
C GLN A 163 -7.22 -9.86 2.27
N LEU A 164 -5.98 -9.90 1.79
CA LEU A 164 -5.69 -10.27 0.43
C LEU A 164 -5.68 -11.78 0.28
N ASP A 165 -6.59 -12.54 0.91
CA ASP A 165 -6.75 -13.99 0.69
C ASP A 165 -7.55 -14.24 -0.60
N LYS A 166 -7.84 -15.50 -0.96
CA LYS A 166 -8.62 -15.77 -2.20
C LYS A 166 -10.04 -15.19 -2.14
N LYS A 167 -10.61 -15.08 -0.94
CA LYS A 167 -11.99 -14.65 -0.72
C LYS A 167 -12.12 -13.13 -0.56
N GLY A 168 -11.02 -12.41 -0.37
CA GLY A 168 -11.04 -11.00 -0.02
C GLY A 168 -11.71 -10.74 1.33
N THR A 169 -11.40 -11.57 2.33
CA THR A 169 -12.10 -11.58 3.63
C THR A 169 -12.07 -10.20 4.29
N VAL A 170 -13.25 -9.64 4.60
CA VAL A 170 -13.36 -8.34 5.29
C VAL A 170 -12.89 -8.47 6.74
N LEU A 171 -11.90 -7.67 7.13
CA LEU A 171 -11.39 -7.56 8.50
C LEU A 171 -12.09 -6.46 9.29
N LYS A 172 -12.38 -5.34 8.63
CA LYS A 172 -13.02 -4.18 9.26
C LYS A 172 -13.87 -3.46 8.23
N SER A 173 -15.12 -3.18 8.56
CA SER A 173 -15.99 -2.29 7.80
C SER A 173 -16.01 -0.90 8.42
N LYS A 174 -16.41 0.10 7.62
CA LYS A 174 -16.67 1.48 8.07
C LYS A 174 -15.47 2.15 8.72
N VAL A 175 -14.33 2.08 8.05
CA VAL A 175 -13.04 2.59 8.56
C VAL A 175 -12.97 4.11 8.45
N ALA A 176 -13.28 4.65 7.26
CA ALA A 176 -13.31 6.08 6.96
C ALA A 176 -14.48 6.41 6.00
N GLN A 177 -14.91 7.68 5.97
CA GLN A 177 -15.75 8.24 4.91
C GLN A 177 -14.84 8.95 3.92
N ASN A 178 -14.79 8.49 2.68
CA ASN A 178 -13.92 9.10 1.68
C ASN A 178 -14.57 10.29 0.99
N ILE A 179 -13.79 11.36 0.81
CA ILE A 179 -14.19 12.61 0.19
C ILE A 179 -13.17 12.99 -0.89
N ALA A 180 -13.65 13.09 -2.13
CA ALA A 180 -12.85 13.49 -3.27
C ALA A 180 -13.31 14.83 -3.85
N TYR A 181 -12.36 15.55 -4.47
CA TYR A 181 -12.64 16.81 -5.17
C TYR A 181 -13.06 16.59 -6.63
N GLU A 182 -13.91 15.59 -6.87
CA GLU A 182 -14.29 15.16 -8.22
C GLU A 182 -15.15 16.19 -8.95
N VAL A 183 -14.74 16.53 -10.19
CA VAL A 183 -15.45 17.46 -11.08
C VAL A 183 -15.78 16.78 -12.40
N ASP A 184 -17.01 16.94 -12.90
CA ASP A 184 -17.42 16.36 -14.19
C ASP A 184 -16.97 17.18 -15.42
N GLY A 185 -16.09 18.16 -15.22
CA GLY A 185 -15.55 19.01 -16.28
C GLY A 185 -16.56 20.01 -16.89
N TRP A 186 -16.06 20.84 -17.80
CA TRP A 186 -16.78 22.00 -18.35
C TRP A 186 -17.96 21.65 -19.27
N GLY A 187 -18.06 20.40 -19.75
CA GLY A 187 -19.12 19.94 -20.65
C GLY A 187 -20.36 19.38 -19.96
N ASN A 188 -20.29 19.09 -18.66
CA ASN A 188 -21.42 18.54 -17.91
C ASN A 188 -22.25 19.67 -17.28
N LYS A 189 -23.57 19.63 -17.51
CA LYS A 189 -24.53 20.61 -16.98
C LYS A 189 -24.95 20.31 -15.53
N LYS A 190 -24.64 19.12 -15.00
CA LYS A 190 -25.03 18.72 -13.64
C LYS A 190 -24.06 19.29 -12.60
N TYR A 191 -24.60 19.83 -11.52
CA TYR A 191 -23.83 20.33 -10.38
C TYR A 191 -23.30 19.17 -9.53
N PRO A 192 -22.01 19.18 -9.10
CA PRO A 192 -21.01 20.23 -9.28
C PRO A 192 -20.12 20.04 -10.53
N ASN A 193 -19.82 21.14 -11.23
CA ASN A 193 -18.99 21.16 -12.45
C ASN A 193 -17.66 21.93 -12.28
N SER A 194 -17.36 22.40 -11.07
CA SER A 194 -16.14 23.14 -10.75
C SER A 194 -15.70 22.85 -9.31
N LEU A 195 -14.42 23.10 -8.99
CA LEU A 195 -13.91 22.94 -7.63
C LEU A 195 -14.68 23.80 -6.61
N LEU A 196 -15.10 25.01 -7.00
CA LEU A 196 -15.93 25.87 -6.13
C LEU A 196 -17.29 25.22 -5.85
N GLY A 197 -17.92 24.62 -6.87
CA GLY A 197 -19.15 23.86 -6.71
C GLY A 197 -18.97 22.63 -5.83
N VAL A 198 -17.85 21.92 -5.94
CA VAL A 198 -17.55 20.78 -5.06
C VAL A 198 -17.40 21.23 -3.62
N MET A 199 -16.66 22.32 -3.37
CA MET A 199 -16.53 22.88 -2.02
C MET A 199 -17.86 23.33 -1.43
N ALA A 200 -18.72 23.95 -2.24
CA ALA A 200 -20.07 24.34 -1.83
C ALA A 200 -20.95 23.12 -1.54
N LEU A 201 -20.86 22.07 -2.34
CA LEU A 201 -21.57 20.81 -2.10
C LEU A 201 -21.13 20.17 -0.78
N ILE A 202 -19.81 20.05 -0.53
CA ILE A 202 -19.28 19.48 0.72
C ILE A 202 -19.82 20.26 1.94
N ARG A 203 -19.74 21.59 1.91
CA ARG A 203 -20.26 22.43 2.99
C ARG A 203 -21.76 22.24 3.20
N GLN A 204 -22.54 22.32 2.11
CA GLN A 204 -23.99 22.16 2.17
C GLN A 204 -24.35 20.81 2.75
N THR A 205 -23.72 19.73 2.30
CA THR A 205 -23.99 18.37 2.77
C THR A 205 -23.69 18.21 4.28
N PHE A 206 -22.62 18.82 4.81
CA PHE A 206 -22.37 18.78 6.26
C PHE A 206 -23.35 19.62 7.07
N ILE A 207 -23.77 20.79 6.56
CA ILE A 207 -24.82 21.61 7.17
C ILE A 207 -26.14 20.84 7.20
N ASP A 208 -26.51 20.22 6.08
CA ASP A 208 -27.72 19.41 5.93
C ASP A 208 -27.68 18.20 6.87
N ALA A 209 -26.53 17.53 7.01
CA ALA A 209 -26.38 16.38 7.90
C ALA A 209 -26.55 16.75 9.38
N ASP A 210 -25.98 17.88 9.81
CA ASP A 210 -26.14 18.36 11.19
C ASP A 210 -27.56 18.90 11.46
N TRP A 211 -28.20 19.53 10.47
CA TRP A 211 -29.63 19.87 10.56
C TRP A 211 -30.50 18.61 10.67
N TYR A 212 -30.26 17.63 9.80
CA TYR A 212 -31.04 16.39 9.74
C TYR A 212 -30.94 15.61 11.06
N ARG A 213 -29.73 15.41 11.59
CA ARG A 213 -29.51 14.74 12.88
C ARG A 213 -30.27 15.42 14.03
N ARG A 214 -30.13 16.73 14.19
CA ARG A 214 -30.82 17.49 15.26
C ARG A 214 -32.33 17.47 15.10
N SER A 215 -32.81 17.51 13.86
CA SER A 215 -34.25 17.47 13.57
C SER A 215 -34.82 16.09 13.87
N MET A 216 -34.10 15.00 13.53
CA MET A 216 -34.46 13.64 13.92
C MET A 216 -34.52 13.47 15.43
N GLU A 217 -33.48 13.92 16.17
CA GLU A 217 -33.46 13.88 17.64
C GLU A 217 -34.68 14.59 18.26
N GLN A 218 -35.03 15.77 17.73
CA GLN A 218 -36.18 16.54 18.19
C GLN A 218 -37.52 15.85 17.87
N ALA A 219 -37.66 15.31 16.66
CA ALA A 219 -38.86 14.59 16.24
C ALA A 219 -39.07 13.30 17.05
N GLU A 220 -38.00 12.57 17.36
CA GLU A 220 -38.04 11.38 18.22
C GLU A 220 -38.37 11.71 19.68
N THR A 221 -37.89 12.86 20.19
CA THR A 221 -38.16 13.30 21.57
C THR A 221 -39.60 13.78 21.74
N TYR A 222 -40.18 14.43 20.74
CA TYR A 222 -41.53 14.98 20.78
C TYR A 222 -42.38 14.56 19.57
N PRO A 223 -42.67 13.26 19.39
CA PRO A 223 -43.35 12.74 18.20
C PRO A 223 -44.78 13.28 18.04
N GLN A 224 -45.42 13.67 19.13
CA GLN A 224 -46.76 14.27 19.12
C GLN A 224 -46.79 15.75 18.66
N LEU A 225 -45.63 16.42 18.63
CA LEU A 225 -45.51 17.84 18.25
C LEU A 225 -44.85 18.05 16.89
N ASN A 226 -44.31 17.00 16.26
CA ASN A 226 -43.54 17.11 15.04
C ASN A 226 -44.03 16.12 13.99
N GLU A 227 -44.03 16.55 12.74
CA GLU A 227 -44.23 15.63 11.62
C GLU A 227 -42.98 14.72 11.46
N PRO A 228 -43.15 13.42 11.16
CA PRO A 228 -42.03 12.54 10.86
C PRO A 228 -41.24 13.05 9.66
N LEU A 229 -39.92 13.15 9.82
CA LEU A 229 -39.03 13.56 8.73
C LEU A 229 -38.89 12.44 7.70
N GLU A 230 -38.79 12.82 6.42
CA GLU A 230 -38.41 11.89 5.37
C GLU A 230 -37.01 11.33 5.64
N HIS A 231 -36.86 10.01 5.56
CA HIS A 231 -35.59 9.38 5.84
C HIS A 231 -34.54 9.74 4.80
N ASN A 232 -33.38 10.23 5.23
CA ASN A 232 -32.20 10.37 4.39
C ASN A 232 -31.01 9.62 4.98
N ARG A 233 -30.68 8.45 4.45
CA ARG A 233 -29.60 7.62 5.03
C ARG A 233 -28.22 8.24 4.85
N ASP A 234 -27.98 9.00 3.79
CA ASP A 234 -26.66 9.63 3.58
C ASP A 234 -26.41 10.72 4.63
N LEU A 235 -27.41 11.58 4.88
CA LEU A 235 -27.34 12.62 5.90
C LEU A 235 -27.29 12.03 7.32
N ALA A 236 -28.08 10.98 7.61
CA ALA A 236 -28.03 10.27 8.89
C ALA A 236 -26.63 9.72 9.17
N ILE A 237 -26.03 9.03 8.18
CA ILE A 237 -24.68 8.49 8.29
C ILE A 237 -23.67 9.61 8.53
N LEU A 238 -23.70 10.68 7.77
CA LEU A 238 -22.74 11.77 7.94
C LEU A 238 -22.88 12.46 9.31
N GLY A 239 -24.12 12.68 9.76
CA GLY A 239 -24.41 13.23 11.09
C GLY A 239 -23.80 12.39 12.21
N ASP A 240 -24.03 11.08 12.19
CA ASP A 240 -23.45 10.13 13.15
C ASP A 240 -21.92 10.14 13.09
N TRP A 241 -21.35 10.14 11.89
CA TRP A 241 -19.90 10.09 11.73
C TRP A 241 -19.20 11.34 12.29
N VAL A 242 -19.80 12.52 12.12
CA VAL A 242 -19.32 13.74 12.75
C VAL A 242 -19.48 13.67 14.27
N GLN A 243 -20.65 13.26 14.77
CA GLN A 243 -20.94 13.17 16.22
C GLN A 243 -20.01 12.21 16.96
N PHE A 244 -19.68 11.06 16.34
CA PHE A 244 -18.81 10.04 16.94
C PHE A 244 -17.33 10.21 16.53
N GLU A 245 -16.95 11.38 16.00
CA GLU A 245 -15.58 11.72 15.62
C GLU A 245 -14.89 10.68 14.72
N LYS A 246 -15.67 10.05 13.81
CA LYS A 246 -15.15 9.03 12.90
C LYS A 246 -14.30 9.64 11.79
N PRO A 247 -13.33 8.88 11.23
CA PRO A 247 -12.41 9.42 10.23
C PRO A 247 -13.09 9.85 8.92
N PHE A 248 -12.73 11.04 8.45
CA PHE A 248 -13.02 11.53 7.10
C PHE A 248 -11.72 11.61 6.32
N LEU A 249 -11.62 10.82 5.25
CA LEU A 249 -10.43 10.71 4.40
C LEU A 249 -10.60 11.62 3.19
N PHE A 250 -9.74 12.63 3.06
CA PHE A 250 -9.77 13.55 1.94
C PHE A 250 -8.70 13.19 0.91
N GLU A 251 -9.11 13.10 -0.36
CA GLU A 251 -8.19 12.88 -1.47
C GLU A 251 -7.51 14.17 -1.91
N THR A 252 -6.18 14.21 -1.77
CA THR A 252 -5.40 15.39 -2.13
C THR A 252 -4.47 15.10 -3.31
N ASN A 253 -4.40 16.05 -4.23
CA ASN A 253 -3.53 15.98 -5.40
C ASN A 253 -2.39 17.00 -5.36
N HIS A 254 -2.34 17.85 -4.34
CA HIS A 254 -1.31 18.88 -4.14
C HIS A 254 -1.38 19.47 -2.72
N GLU A 255 -0.33 20.18 -2.26
CA GLU A 255 -0.29 20.76 -0.92
C GLU A 255 -1.46 21.72 -0.63
N LEU A 256 -1.91 22.49 -1.62
CA LEU A 256 -3.01 23.43 -1.43
C LEU A 256 -4.34 22.73 -1.23
N THR A 257 -4.51 21.53 -1.80
CA THR A 257 -5.71 20.72 -1.59
C THR A 257 -5.75 20.19 -0.17
N ALA A 258 -4.63 19.71 0.38
CA ALA A 258 -4.54 19.31 1.79
C ALA A 258 -4.92 20.47 2.74
N LEU A 259 -4.41 21.68 2.50
CA LEU A 259 -4.77 22.84 3.33
C LEU A 259 -6.25 23.22 3.23
N ARG A 260 -6.86 23.07 2.05
CA ARG A 260 -8.32 23.26 1.89
C ARG A 260 -9.10 22.18 2.67
N SER A 261 -8.64 20.93 2.67
CA SER A 261 -9.23 19.85 3.45
C SER A 261 -9.15 20.14 4.96
N PHE A 262 -8.02 20.63 5.47
CA PHE A 262 -7.93 21.03 6.89
C PHE A 262 -8.83 22.20 7.25
N ASN A 263 -9.02 23.17 6.34
CA ASN A 263 -9.97 24.25 6.58
C ASN A 263 -11.40 23.72 6.71
N LEU A 264 -11.81 22.78 5.84
CA LEU A 264 -13.11 22.12 5.94
C LEU A 264 -13.22 21.29 7.24
N ALA A 265 -12.19 20.53 7.57
CA ALA A 265 -12.15 19.74 8.78
C ALA A 265 -12.28 20.62 10.04
N ASN A 266 -11.60 21.76 10.09
CA ASN A 266 -11.74 22.70 11.19
C ASN A 266 -13.12 23.36 11.23
N GLU A 267 -13.69 23.71 10.07
CA GLU A 267 -15.01 24.32 9.95
C GLU A 267 -16.12 23.41 10.52
N PHE A 268 -16.04 22.10 10.25
CA PHE A 268 -17.05 21.11 10.68
C PHE A 268 -16.58 20.18 11.80
N LYS A 269 -15.41 20.45 12.42
CA LYS A 269 -14.79 19.64 13.48
C LYS A 269 -14.63 18.15 13.11
N LEU A 270 -14.15 17.88 11.90
CA LEU A 270 -13.98 16.53 11.37
C LEU A 270 -12.64 15.92 11.83
N ASN A 271 -12.65 14.63 12.14
CA ASN A 271 -11.43 13.83 12.28
C ASN A 271 -10.79 13.61 10.89
N CYS A 272 -9.79 14.40 10.56
CA CYS A 272 -9.25 14.50 9.20
C CYS A 272 -8.10 13.53 8.94
N TRP A 273 -8.30 12.65 7.95
CA TRP A 273 -7.26 11.87 7.30
C TRP A 273 -7.02 12.41 5.89
N ILE A 274 -5.83 12.19 5.35
CA ILE A 274 -5.44 12.66 4.01
C ILE A 274 -4.88 11.50 3.19
N LYS A 275 -5.40 11.27 1.98
CA LYS A 275 -4.63 10.59 0.93
C LYS A 275 -3.68 11.62 0.35
N GLY A 276 -2.40 11.44 0.65
CA GLY A 276 -1.32 12.36 0.31
C GLY A 276 -1.10 12.48 -1.19
N SER A 277 -0.56 13.62 -1.57
CA SER A 277 -0.24 14.01 -2.93
C SER A 277 1.23 13.74 -3.30
N GLY A 278 2.10 13.54 -2.32
CA GLY A 278 3.56 13.47 -2.51
C GLY A 278 4.25 14.84 -2.39
N TYR A 279 3.51 15.91 -2.13
CA TYR A 279 4.01 17.29 -2.01
C TYR A 279 4.00 17.82 -0.57
N GLU A 280 3.73 16.99 0.42
CA GLU A 280 3.49 17.40 1.81
C GLU A 280 4.66 18.20 2.39
N TYR A 281 5.90 17.82 2.06
CA TYR A 281 7.12 18.53 2.45
C TYR A 281 7.09 20.05 2.12
N ARG A 282 6.33 20.49 1.12
CA ARG A 282 6.25 21.91 0.73
C ARG A 282 5.50 22.78 1.74
N ARG A 283 4.58 22.20 2.52
CA ARG A 283 3.76 22.91 3.53
C ARG A 283 3.75 22.14 4.85
N ILE A 284 4.89 21.53 5.17
CA ILE A 284 5.01 20.57 6.27
C ILE A 284 4.61 21.17 7.63
N LYS A 285 4.93 22.45 7.88
CA LYS A 285 4.61 23.11 9.16
C LYS A 285 3.10 23.28 9.33
N GLU A 286 2.42 23.69 8.27
CA GLU A 286 0.97 23.84 8.26
C GLU A 286 0.26 22.48 8.35
N ILE A 287 0.78 21.47 7.66
CA ILE A 287 0.26 20.09 7.73
C ILE A 287 0.46 19.52 9.14
N ALA A 288 1.65 19.66 9.73
CA ALA A 288 1.95 19.19 11.08
C ALA A 288 1.05 19.83 12.13
N SER A 289 0.68 21.10 11.93
CA SER A 289 -0.23 21.82 12.84
C SER A 289 -1.64 21.20 12.86
N ALA A 290 -2.07 20.56 11.76
CA ALA A 290 -3.35 19.86 11.69
C ALA A 290 -3.31 18.42 12.25
N LYS A 291 -2.10 17.87 12.48
CA LYS A 291 -1.86 16.50 12.99
C LYS A 291 -2.67 15.39 12.28
N PRO A 292 -2.72 15.36 10.93
CA PRO A 292 -3.49 14.35 10.22
C PRO A 292 -2.80 12.99 10.28
N PHE A 293 -3.58 11.93 10.06
CA PHE A 293 -3.04 10.68 9.52
C PHE A 293 -2.96 10.79 8.00
N ILE A 294 -1.81 10.46 7.42
CA ILE A 294 -1.58 10.54 5.97
C ILE A 294 -1.40 9.15 5.37
N ILE A 295 -2.16 8.85 4.31
CA ILE A 295 -1.90 7.71 3.43
C ILE A 295 -1.03 8.21 2.28
N LEU A 296 0.25 7.83 2.28
CA LEU A 296 1.27 8.40 1.39
C LEU A 296 1.58 7.46 0.20
N PRO A 297 1.25 7.86 -1.04
CA PRO A 297 1.75 7.17 -2.21
C PRO A 297 3.24 7.45 -2.40
N LEU A 298 4.02 6.42 -2.71
CA LEU A 298 5.44 6.59 -3.05
C LEU A 298 5.65 6.90 -4.55
N ASN A 299 4.68 7.59 -5.16
CA ASN A 299 4.68 7.87 -6.60
C ASN A 299 5.54 9.09 -6.93
N PHE A 300 6.86 8.91 -6.81
CA PHE A 300 7.82 9.96 -7.11
C PHE A 300 7.87 10.23 -8.61
N PRO A 301 8.06 11.50 -9.02
CA PRO A 301 8.21 11.84 -10.43
C PRO A 301 9.39 11.09 -11.07
N VAL A 302 9.22 10.78 -12.35
CA VAL A 302 10.24 10.14 -13.18
C VAL A 302 11.45 11.06 -13.35
N THR A 303 12.62 10.48 -13.64
CA THR A 303 13.82 11.26 -13.91
C THR A 303 13.62 12.14 -15.15
N PRO A 304 13.76 13.48 -15.03
CA PRO A 304 13.70 14.39 -16.16
C PRO A 304 14.79 14.05 -17.18
N ASP A 305 14.42 14.01 -18.46
CA ASP A 305 15.40 13.84 -19.54
C ASP A 305 15.91 15.21 -19.98
N ILE A 306 17.13 15.53 -19.53
CA ILE A 306 17.83 16.77 -19.84
C ILE A 306 18.96 16.56 -20.85
N SER A 307 18.95 15.44 -21.57
CA SER A 307 19.97 15.15 -22.58
C SER A 307 19.86 16.05 -23.82
N ASP A 308 18.64 16.47 -24.17
CA ASP A 308 18.37 17.49 -25.18
C ASP A 308 18.20 18.88 -24.52
N PRO A 309 19.01 19.89 -24.89
CA PRO A 309 18.86 21.26 -24.36
C PRO A 309 17.49 21.89 -24.57
N ASN A 310 16.80 21.59 -25.67
CA ASN A 310 15.46 22.13 -25.95
C ASN A 310 14.41 21.47 -25.06
N GLN A 311 14.55 20.17 -24.82
CA GLN A 311 13.70 19.44 -23.88
C GLN A 311 13.94 19.91 -22.45
N ALA A 312 15.19 20.21 -22.08
CA ALA A 312 15.53 20.74 -20.77
C ALA A 312 14.79 22.04 -20.44
N LEU A 313 14.56 22.92 -21.43
CA LEU A 313 13.81 24.17 -21.26
C LEU A 313 12.31 23.97 -20.99
N SER A 314 11.77 22.78 -21.24
CA SER A 314 10.36 22.46 -20.96
C SER A 314 10.09 22.18 -19.48
N TYR A 315 11.13 21.84 -18.69
CA TYR A 315 10.98 21.60 -17.27
C TYR A 315 11.08 22.89 -16.47
N SER A 316 10.06 23.17 -15.66
CA SER A 316 10.08 24.25 -14.69
C SER A 316 11.02 23.94 -13.52
N THR A 317 11.54 24.99 -12.87
CA THR A 317 12.32 24.84 -11.62
C THR A 317 11.55 24.07 -10.54
N ALA A 318 10.23 24.26 -10.47
CA ALA A 318 9.38 23.59 -9.50
C ALA A 318 9.30 22.07 -9.76
N GLU A 319 9.28 21.63 -11.02
CA GLU A 319 9.29 20.22 -11.40
C GLU A 319 10.63 19.56 -11.10
N LEU A 320 11.74 20.22 -11.45
CA LEU A 320 13.08 19.72 -11.15
C LEU A 320 13.32 19.59 -9.64
N LYS A 321 12.89 20.60 -8.85
CA LYS A 321 12.94 20.53 -7.39
C LYS A 321 12.04 19.43 -6.84
N HIS A 322 10.84 19.25 -7.39
CA HIS A 322 9.97 18.16 -6.95
C HIS A 322 10.62 16.80 -7.19
N TRP A 323 11.25 16.61 -8.35
CA TRP A 323 11.97 15.38 -8.66
C TRP A 323 13.07 15.03 -7.66
N GLU A 324 13.80 16.04 -7.19
CA GLU A 324 14.86 15.85 -6.21
C GLU A 324 14.33 15.64 -4.78
N MET A 325 13.30 16.41 -4.38
CA MET A 325 12.84 16.47 -2.98
C MET A 325 11.74 15.45 -2.63
N ALA A 326 10.93 14.99 -3.59
CA ALA A 326 9.81 14.07 -3.31
C ALA A 326 10.20 12.79 -2.55
N PRO A 327 11.36 12.14 -2.81
CA PRO A 327 11.79 10.98 -2.05
C PRO A 327 12.09 11.24 -0.56
N ASP A 328 12.40 12.49 -0.19
CA ASP A 328 12.67 12.90 1.20
C ASP A 328 11.37 13.11 1.99
N ASN A 329 10.22 13.20 1.31
CA ASN A 329 8.92 13.52 1.90
C ASN A 329 8.54 12.62 3.09
N PRO A 330 8.68 11.27 3.02
CA PRO A 330 8.38 10.42 4.18
C PRO A 330 9.26 10.73 5.40
N ALA A 331 10.55 10.99 5.20
CA ALA A 331 11.46 11.34 6.29
C ALA A 331 11.09 12.70 6.90
N GLU A 332 10.58 13.62 6.10
CA GLU A 332 10.11 14.93 6.55
C GLU A 332 8.81 14.84 7.37
N LEU A 333 7.91 13.90 7.04
CA LEU A 333 6.74 13.58 7.86
C LEU A 333 7.14 13.04 9.24
N VAL A 334 8.09 12.09 9.29
CA VAL A 334 8.61 11.55 10.57
C VAL A 334 9.21 12.65 11.43
N LYS A 335 10.04 13.51 10.84
CA LYS A 335 10.70 14.62 11.54
C LYS A 335 9.70 15.59 12.19
N HIS A 336 8.51 15.73 11.61
CA HIS A 336 7.42 16.56 12.10
C HIS A 336 6.35 15.79 12.86
N GLU A 337 6.64 14.53 13.24
CA GLU A 337 5.74 13.67 14.02
C GLU A 337 4.38 13.44 13.35
N ILE A 338 4.33 13.46 12.01
CA ILE A 338 3.11 13.19 11.26
C ILE A 338 3.03 11.68 10.99
N PRO A 339 2.01 10.98 11.52
CA PRO A 339 1.83 9.56 11.31
C PRO A 339 1.37 9.28 9.88
N PHE A 340 1.95 8.28 9.23
CA PHE A 340 1.58 7.91 7.88
C PHE A 340 1.59 6.39 7.62
N GLY A 341 0.70 5.98 6.71
CA GLY A 341 0.69 4.66 6.10
C GLY A 341 1.17 4.75 4.65
N ILE A 342 1.83 3.71 4.13
CA ILE A 342 2.30 3.66 2.74
C ILE A 342 1.25 2.97 1.85
N THR A 343 1.10 3.45 0.61
CA THR A 343 0.30 2.79 -0.44
C THR A 343 1.10 2.59 -1.72
N SER A 344 0.78 1.52 -2.46
CA SER A 344 1.28 1.27 -3.82
C SER A 344 0.46 1.95 -4.92
N HIS A 345 -0.57 2.71 -4.57
CA HIS A 345 -1.43 3.40 -5.51
C HIS A 345 -0.64 4.24 -6.54
N GLY A 346 -1.01 4.11 -7.82
CA GLY A 346 -0.40 4.81 -8.94
C GLY A 346 0.96 4.26 -9.39
N LEU A 347 1.37 3.07 -8.92
CA LEU A 347 2.66 2.49 -9.23
C LEU A 347 2.57 1.05 -9.74
N GLU A 348 3.45 0.73 -10.68
CA GLU A 348 3.72 -0.65 -11.05
C GLU A 348 4.55 -1.38 -9.98
N GLU A 349 4.50 -2.72 -9.97
CA GLU A 349 5.17 -3.54 -8.94
C GLU A 349 6.67 -3.18 -8.78
N LYS A 350 7.36 -2.98 -9.90
CA LYS A 350 8.80 -2.65 -9.92
C LYS A 350 9.08 -1.24 -9.40
N GLU A 351 8.20 -0.30 -9.69
CA GLU A 351 8.35 1.11 -9.32
C GLU A 351 8.13 1.29 -7.83
N PHE A 352 7.10 0.65 -7.26
CA PHE A 352 6.88 0.66 -5.81
C PHE A 352 8.10 0.15 -5.04
N ARG A 353 8.64 -1.02 -5.43
CA ARG A 353 9.84 -1.59 -4.78
C ARG A 353 11.05 -0.68 -4.93
N LYS A 354 11.23 -0.01 -6.07
CA LYS A 354 12.30 0.96 -6.29
C LYS A 354 12.13 2.17 -5.38
N ASN A 355 10.94 2.76 -5.34
CA ASN A 355 10.67 3.99 -4.59
C ASN A 355 10.71 3.75 -3.08
N LEU A 356 10.20 2.61 -2.59
CA LEU A 356 10.34 2.23 -1.18
C LEU A 356 11.81 2.19 -0.73
N ARG A 357 12.71 1.58 -1.53
CA ARG A 357 14.16 1.61 -1.21
C ARG A 357 14.73 3.03 -1.27
N ARG A 358 14.33 3.80 -2.29
CA ARG A 358 14.79 5.17 -2.47
C ARG A 358 14.47 6.03 -1.24
N THR A 359 13.30 5.87 -0.61
CA THR A 359 12.98 6.59 0.64
C THR A 359 13.96 6.31 1.77
N VAL A 360 14.40 5.05 1.91
CA VAL A 360 15.35 4.63 2.95
C VAL A 360 16.76 5.13 2.64
N GLU A 361 17.17 5.09 1.38
CA GLU A 361 18.42 5.73 0.93
C GLU A 361 18.38 7.25 1.20
N ARG A 362 17.19 7.85 1.09
CA ARG A 362 16.86 9.27 1.32
C ARG A 362 16.50 9.59 2.78
N SER A 363 17.16 8.92 3.72
CA SER A 363 17.11 9.18 5.17
C SER A 363 15.87 8.75 5.95
N LEU A 364 14.89 8.05 5.34
CA LEU A 364 13.88 7.35 6.13
C LEU A 364 14.51 6.14 6.82
N SER A 365 14.32 5.97 8.12
CA SER A 365 14.86 4.78 8.78
C SER A 365 14.11 3.51 8.34
N GLU A 366 14.79 2.36 8.28
CA GLU A 366 14.13 1.07 7.97
C GLU A 366 13.02 0.74 9.00
N SER A 367 13.17 1.21 10.25
CA SER A 367 12.16 1.05 11.28
C SER A 367 10.92 1.87 10.97
N ASP A 368 11.06 3.15 10.60
CA ASP A 368 9.92 4.01 10.27
C ASP A 368 9.22 3.56 8.99
N ALA A 369 10.00 3.14 7.98
CA ALA A 369 9.45 2.55 6.76
C ALA A 369 8.63 1.29 7.07
N LEU A 370 9.12 0.42 7.98
CA LEU A 370 8.38 -0.76 8.40
C LEU A 370 7.14 -0.39 9.22
N SER A 371 7.22 0.60 10.12
CA SER A 371 6.06 1.12 10.87
C SER A 371 4.94 1.60 9.95
N ALA A 372 5.29 2.34 8.89
CA ALA A 372 4.34 2.86 7.91
C ALA A 372 3.73 1.78 7.00
N LEU A 373 4.35 0.61 6.89
CA LEU A 373 3.80 -0.56 6.20
C LEU A 373 3.00 -1.50 7.12
N THR A 374 3.10 -1.34 8.44
CA THR A 374 2.59 -2.34 9.41
C THR A 374 1.83 -1.71 10.57
N THR A 375 2.52 -1.23 11.60
CA THR A 375 1.91 -0.87 12.88
C THR A 375 1.08 0.40 12.82
N ILE A 376 1.51 1.43 12.08
CA ILE A 376 0.78 2.71 12.00
C ILE A 376 -0.57 2.52 11.29
N PRO A 377 -0.65 1.99 10.05
CA PRO A 377 -1.94 1.78 9.41
C PRO A 377 -2.83 0.82 10.20
N ALA A 378 -2.26 -0.23 10.82
CA ALA A 378 -3.04 -1.13 11.68
C ALA A 378 -3.70 -0.38 12.86
N GLU A 379 -2.97 0.52 13.53
CA GLU A 379 -3.52 1.30 14.65
C GLU A 379 -4.64 2.24 14.20
N TYR A 380 -4.39 3.06 13.16
CA TYR A 380 -5.36 4.02 12.65
C TYR A 380 -6.64 3.35 12.13
N MET A 381 -6.51 2.16 11.53
CA MET A 381 -7.65 1.36 11.05
C MET A 381 -8.31 0.51 12.15
N SER A 382 -7.95 0.73 13.42
CA SER A 382 -8.48 0.00 14.59
C SER A 382 -8.24 -1.53 14.54
N LEU A 383 -7.10 -1.93 14.00
CA LEU A 383 -6.64 -3.33 13.84
C LEU A 383 -5.28 -3.60 14.51
N GLY A 384 -4.72 -2.65 15.29
CA GLY A 384 -3.42 -2.78 15.97
C GLY A 384 -3.30 -3.94 16.97
N ASN A 385 -4.43 -4.48 17.43
CA ASN A 385 -4.51 -5.68 18.28
C ASN A 385 -4.51 -7.00 17.50
N HIS A 386 -4.63 -6.96 16.17
CA HIS A 386 -4.74 -8.14 15.31
C HIS A 386 -3.68 -8.18 14.19
N LEU A 387 -3.19 -7.02 13.75
CA LEU A 387 -2.26 -6.85 12.62
C LEU A 387 -1.03 -6.01 12.98
N GLY A 388 -0.08 -5.92 12.05
CA GLY A 388 1.06 -5.02 12.12
C GLY A 388 2.24 -5.53 12.96
N LYS A 389 2.09 -6.65 13.68
CA LYS A 389 3.15 -7.27 14.50
C LYS A 389 3.12 -8.78 14.38
N ILE A 390 4.27 -9.42 14.60
CA ILE A 390 4.35 -10.87 14.80
C ILE A 390 4.31 -11.13 16.30
N LYS A 391 3.11 -11.32 16.85
CA LYS A 391 2.86 -11.48 18.28
C LYS A 391 1.80 -12.55 18.52
N LYS A 392 1.87 -13.25 19.66
CA LYS A 392 0.89 -14.27 20.04
C LYS A 392 -0.54 -13.71 19.96
N GLY A 393 -1.43 -14.46 19.31
CA GLY A 393 -2.85 -14.12 19.12
C GLY A 393 -3.14 -13.23 17.91
N TYR A 394 -2.12 -12.71 17.23
CA TYR A 394 -2.30 -11.91 16.01
C TYR A 394 -2.57 -12.83 14.82
N LEU A 395 -3.22 -12.30 13.79
CA LEU A 395 -3.37 -13.01 12.52
C LEU A 395 -1.98 -13.35 11.96
N ALA A 396 -1.81 -14.57 11.46
CA ALA A 396 -0.57 -15.01 10.84
C ALA A 396 -0.43 -14.46 9.42
N ASN A 397 -0.40 -13.13 9.34
CA ASN A 397 -0.08 -12.35 8.15
C ASN A 397 1.41 -12.05 8.16
N LEU A 398 2.17 -12.59 7.21
CA LEU A 398 3.64 -12.50 7.18
C LEU A 398 4.15 -12.21 5.77
N THR A 399 5.26 -11.49 5.68
CA THR A 399 5.98 -11.26 4.43
C THR A 399 7.36 -11.89 4.53
N VAL A 400 7.62 -12.92 3.72
CA VAL A 400 8.87 -13.69 3.72
C VAL A 400 9.75 -13.22 2.58
N VAL A 401 10.96 -12.78 2.91
CA VAL A 401 11.90 -12.13 1.99
C VAL A 401 13.24 -12.85 2.04
N GLN A 402 13.85 -13.05 0.87
CA GLN A 402 15.27 -13.38 0.78
C GLN A 402 16.07 -12.07 0.84
N GLY A 403 16.85 -11.89 1.91
CA GLY A 403 17.56 -10.63 2.21
C GLY A 403 16.70 -9.63 2.99
N ASN A 404 17.04 -8.33 2.88
CA ASN A 404 16.34 -7.23 3.55
C ASN A 404 15.49 -6.45 2.54
N ILE A 405 14.19 -6.34 2.81
CA ILE A 405 13.19 -5.72 1.93
C ILE A 405 13.52 -4.29 1.47
N PHE A 406 14.33 -3.56 2.24
CA PHE A 406 14.76 -2.19 1.96
C PHE A 406 16.09 -2.09 1.20
N LYS A 407 16.71 -3.22 0.83
CA LYS A 407 17.96 -3.28 0.06
C LYS A 407 17.72 -3.77 -1.37
N LYS A 408 18.61 -3.36 -2.29
CA LYS A 408 18.51 -3.59 -3.75
C LYS A 408 18.37 -5.06 -4.13
N ASN A 409 19.10 -5.96 -3.47
CA ASN A 409 19.19 -7.38 -3.85
C ASN A 409 18.22 -8.26 -3.04
N SER A 410 17.03 -7.74 -2.72
CA SER A 410 16.00 -8.48 -1.99
C SER A 410 14.86 -8.93 -2.88
N GLU A 411 14.37 -10.13 -2.59
CA GLU A 411 13.26 -10.74 -3.33
C GLU A 411 12.22 -11.27 -2.35
N ILE A 412 10.94 -10.96 -2.58
CA ILE A 412 9.83 -11.52 -1.80
C ILE A 412 9.60 -12.96 -2.29
N ILE A 413 9.57 -13.90 -1.36
CA ILE A 413 9.47 -15.35 -1.63
C ILE A 413 8.02 -15.81 -1.49
N SER A 414 7.37 -15.44 -0.40
CA SER A 414 5.96 -15.73 -0.15
C SER A 414 5.33 -14.71 0.78
N THR A 415 4.01 -14.60 0.71
CA THR A 415 3.17 -13.93 1.70
C THR A 415 2.33 -14.98 2.42
N TRP A 416 2.16 -14.84 3.72
CA TRP A 416 1.25 -15.66 4.51
C TRP A 416 0.07 -14.80 4.89
N ILE A 417 -1.14 -15.32 4.73
CA ILE A 417 -2.38 -14.58 5.01
C ILE A 417 -3.30 -15.51 5.78
N GLY A 418 -3.60 -15.16 7.02
CA GLY A 418 -4.33 -16.06 7.93
C GLY A 418 -3.69 -17.43 8.05
N GLY A 419 -2.35 -17.51 8.05
CA GLY A 419 -1.61 -18.76 8.15
C GLY A 419 -1.57 -19.63 6.89
N VAL A 420 -2.12 -19.15 5.78
CA VAL A 420 -2.04 -19.82 4.47
C VAL A 420 -0.91 -19.19 3.65
N GLU A 421 0.00 -20.01 3.14
CA GLU A 421 1.09 -19.55 2.26
C GLU A 421 0.60 -19.25 0.84
N TYR A 422 0.95 -18.06 0.36
CA TYR A 422 0.82 -17.62 -1.03
C TYR A 422 2.22 -17.40 -1.62
N PRO A 423 2.74 -18.39 -2.37
CA PRO A 423 4.07 -18.30 -2.97
C PRO A 423 4.11 -17.22 -4.06
N VAL A 424 5.08 -16.31 -3.96
CA VAL A 424 5.37 -15.30 -5.00
C VAL A 424 6.31 -15.89 -6.05
N LYS A 425 7.22 -16.77 -5.62
CA LYS A 425 8.05 -17.60 -6.49
C LYS A 425 7.53 -19.03 -6.57
N SER A 426 7.83 -19.70 -7.67
CA SER A 426 7.64 -21.15 -7.72
C SER A 426 8.46 -21.82 -6.62
N LYS A 427 7.89 -22.84 -5.95
CA LYS A 427 8.55 -23.63 -4.90
C LYS A 427 9.88 -24.25 -5.36
N TYR A 428 10.12 -24.33 -6.67
CA TYR A 428 11.32 -24.90 -7.28
C TYR A 428 12.04 -23.88 -8.19
N ASP A 429 12.23 -22.63 -7.78
CA ASP A 429 13.02 -21.67 -8.55
C ASP A 429 14.53 -21.97 -8.39
N VAL A 430 15.18 -22.49 -9.43
CA VAL A 430 16.61 -22.85 -9.41
C VAL A 430 17.43 -21.67 -9.94
N ASN A 431 18.42 -21.22 -9.17
CA ASN A 431 19.37 -20.21 -9.64
C ASN A 431 20.46 -20.86 -10.49
N ILE A 432 20.44 -20.63 -11.80
CA ILE A 432 21.46 -21.15 -12.73
C ILE A 432 22.59 -20.16 -13.03
N SER A 433 22.68 -19.05 -12.28
CA SER A 433 23.74 -18.06 -12.50
C SER A 433 25.11 -18.65 -12.18
N GLY A 434 26.09 -18.36 -13.02
CA GLY A 434 27.46 -18.82 -12.85
C GLY A 434 28.18 -19.10 -14.17
N LYS A 435 29.38 -19.64 -14.03
CA LYS A 435 30.20 -20.20 -15.09
C LYS A 435 29.94 -21.70 -15.16
N TRP A 436 29.81 -22.22 -16.36
CA TRP A 436 29.48 -23.61 -16.66
C TRP A 436 30.41 -24.13 -17.75
N LYS A 437 30.86 -25.38 -17.62
CA LYS A 437 31.47 -26.13 -18.72
C LYS A 437 30.36 -26.80 -19.49
N LEU A 438 30.11 -26.34 -20.72
CA LEU A 438 29.07 -26.84 -21.62
C LEU A 438 29.70 -27.82 -22.62
N VAL A 439 29.06 -28.95 -22.86
CA VAL A 439 29.44 -29.98 -23.83
C VAL A 439 28.23 -30.21 -24.74
N ILE A 440 28.43 -30.12 -26.06
CA ILE A 440 27.41 -30.39 -27.08
C ILE A 440 28.01 -31.39 -28.06
N GLY A 441 27.48 -32.63 -28.08
CA GLY A 441 28.14 -33.74 -28.78
C GLY A 441 29.57 -33.95 -28.24
N GLU A 442 30.57 -33.83 -29.10
CA GLU A 442 32.00 -33.98 -28.74
C GLU A 442 32.71 -32.64 -28.44
N LYS A 443 32.04 -31.50 -28.61
CA LYS A 443 32.65 -30.18 -28.46
C LYS A 443 32.41 -29.62 -27.07
N SER A 444 33.44 -28.99 -26.49
CA SER A 444 33.38 -28.33 -25.17
C SER A 444 33.48 -26.81 -25.29
N TYR A 445 32.71 -26.12 -24.47
CA TYR A 445 32.54 -24.67 -24.45
C TYR A 445 32.49 -24.15 -23.01
N GLN A 446 32.74 -22.86 -22.82
CA GLN A 446 32.43 -22.18 -21.56
C GLN A 446 31.11 -21.42 -21.72
N LEU A 447 30.15 -21.67 -20.83
CA LEU A 447 28.86 -20.99 -20.79
C LEU A 447 28.80 -20.10 -19.54
N GLU A 448 28.51 -18.83 -19.74
CA GLU A 448 28.23 -17.90 -18.64
C GLU A 448 26.74 -17.56 -18.63
N LEU A 449 26.10 -17.76 -17.49
CA LEU A 449 24.68 -17.47 -17.27
C LEU A 449 24.54 -16.41 -16.19
N LYS A 450 23.83 -15.32 -16.49
CA LYS A 450 23.58 -14.23 -15.56
C LYS A 450 22.09 -13.97 -15.42
N LYS A 451 21.59 -13.94 -14.18
CA LYS A 451 20.23 -13.47 -13.87
C LYS A 451 20.19 -11.95 -14.01
N LYS A 452 19.21 -11.43 -14.75
CA LYS A 452 18.96 -10.00 -14.95
C LYS A 452 17.45 -9.76 -14.91
N GLU A 453 16.99 -8.99 -13.92
CA GLU A 453 15.58 -8.55 -13.78
C GLU A 453 14.54 -9.68 -13.87
N GLY A 454 14.82 -10.85 -13.28
CA GLY A 454 13.90 -12.01 -13.31
C GLY A 454 13.96 -12.85 -14.58
N SER A 455 14.83 -12.50 -15.53
CA SER A 455 15.18 -13.31 -16.71
C SER A 455 16.64 -13.77 -16.64
N TYR A 456 17.04 -14.71 -17.48
CA TYR A 456 18.44 -15.09 -17.63
C TYR A 456 18.95 -14.64 -18.99
N SER A 457 20.19 -14.15 -18.99
CA SER A 457 20.99 -13.97 -20.20
C SER A 457 22.14 -14.97 -20.18
N GLY A 458 22.55 -15.46 -21.33
CA GLY A 458 23.66 -16.40 -21.43
C GLY A 458 24.60 -16.07 -22.59
N THR A 459 25.87 -16.41 -22.45
CA THR A 459 26.87 -16.32 -23.52
C THR A 459 27.74 -17.56 -23.50
N ILE A 460 27.89 -18.19 -24.67
CA ILE A 460 28.82 -19.29 -24.90
C ILE A 460 30.12 -18.71 -25.46
N PHE A 461 31.25 -19.18 -24.95
CA PHE A 461 32.59 -18.82 -25.36
C PHE A 461 33.27 -20.05 -25.96
N GLN A 462 33.86 -19.87 -27.13
CA GLN A 462 34.76 -20.81 -27.78
C GLN A 462 35.98 -20.02 -28.25
N ASP A 463 37.13 -20.24 -27.62
CA ASP A 463 38.37 -19.48 -27.86
C ASP A 463 38.14 -17.95 -27.74
N SER A 464 38.26 -17.20 -28.86
CA SER A 464 37.99 -15.76 -28.92
C SER A 464 36.55 -15.41 -29.34
N THR A 465 35.75 -16.39 -29.74
CA THR A 465 34.40 -16.19 -30.31
C THR A 465 33.32 -16.25 -29.22
N LYS A 466 32.33 -15.36 -29.31
CA LYS A 466 31.22 -15.24 -28.35
C LYS A 466 29.88 -15.44 -29.04
N TYR A 467 29.09 -16.38 -28.54
CA TYR A 467 27.74 -16.66 -29.01
C TYR A 467 26.71 -16.31 -27.93
N LYS A 468 25.88 -15.29 -28.20
CA LYS A 468 24.82 -14.89 -27.25
C LYS A 468 23.65 -15.86 -27.34
N LEU A 469 23.14 -16.28 -26.19
CA LEU A 469 21.91 -17.04 -26.11
C LEU A 469 20.70 -16.12 -26.38
N SER A 470 19.72 -16.66 -27.09
CA SER A 470 18.41 -16.04 -27.32
C SER A 470 17.30 -16.96 -26.79
N LYS A 471 16.13 -16.39 -26.48
CA LYS A 471 14.96 -17.10 -25.93
C LYS A 471 15.30 -18.02 -24.74
N LEU A 472 16.29 -17.65 -23.92
CA LEU A 472 16.64 -18.38 -22.71
C LEU A 472 15.50 -18.26 -21.70
N LYS A 473 14.90 -19.39 -21.34
CA LYS A 473 13.81 -19.51 -20.36
C LYS A 473 14.20 -20.55 -19.32
N VAL A 474 13.91 -20.23 -18.06
CA VAL A 474 14.05 -21.13 -16.91
C VAL A 474 12.70 -21.18 -16.22
N ALA A 475 12.13 -22.37 -16.09
CA ALA A 475 10.84 -22.58 -15.46
C ALA A 475 10.94 -23.80 -14.54
N GLY A 476 11.11 -23.55 -13.24
CA GLY A 476 11.34 -24.62 -12.28
C GLY A 476 12.69 -25.30 -12.53
N ARG A 477 12.65 -26.62 -12.78
CA ARG A 477 13.81 -27.42 -13.19
C ARG A 477 13.97 -27.54 -14.70
N PHE A 478 13.17 -26.84 -15.50
CA PHE A 478 13.29 -26.88 -16.96
C PHE A 478 14.05 -25.65 -17.47
N VAL A 479 14.92 -25.86 -18.46
CA VAL A 479 15.66 -24.81 -19.16
C VAL A 479 15.52 -24.98 -20.66
N SER A 480 15.35 -23.87 -21.38
CA SER A 480 15.40 -23.86 -22.84
C SER A 480 16.11 -22.62 -23.35
N TRP A 481 16.89 -22.74 -24.42
CA TRP A 481 17.61 -21.64 -25.03
C TRP A 481 17.86 -21.90 -26.51
N MET A 482 18.19 -20.84 -27.24
CA MET A 482 18.60 -20.90 -28.64
C MET A 482 19.93 -20.19 -28.82
N VAL A 483 20.73 -20.65 -29.77
CA VAL A 483 21.97 -20.00 -30.17
C VAL A 483 22.15 -20.09 -31.68
N THR A 484 22.64 -19.02 -32.27
CA THR A 484 22.99 -18.96 -33.70
C THR A 484 24.51 -19.02 -33.80
N TRP A 485 25.03 -20.05 -34.46
CA TRP A 485 26.47 -20.28 -34.60
C TRP A 485 27.09 -19.54 -35.79
N ASP A 486 26.30 -19.29 -36.82
CA ASP A 486 26.67 -18.57 -38.04
C ASP A 486 25.50 -17.66 -38.45
N SER A 487 25.77 -16.43 -38.88
CA SER A 487 24.76 -15.44 -39.26
C SER A 487 23.86 -15.89 -40.43
N THR A 488 24.31 -16.87 -41.20
CA THR A 488 23.54 -17.48 -42.31
C THR A 488 22.67 -18.68 -41.88
N SER A 489 22.83 -19.17 -40.64
CA SER A 489 22.20 -20.40 -40.15
C SER A 489 20.97 -20.15 -39.26
N ALA A 490 20.01 -21.07 -39.30
CA ALA A 490 18.88 -21.07 -38.37
C ALA A 490 19.37 -21.30 -36.91
N PRO A 491 18.72 -20.69 -35.89
CA PRO A 491 19.12 -20.90 -34.49
C PRO A 491 18.95 -22.36 -34.06
N SER A 492 19.98 -22.93 -33.45
CA SER A 492 19.90 -24.25 -32.82
C SER A 492 19.14 -24.14 -31.49
N ARG A 493 18.14 -25.00 -31.29
CA ARG A 493 17.30 -25.02 -30.08
C ARG A 493 17.77 -26.10 -29.11
N PHE A 494 17.93 -25.72 -27.85
CA PHE A 494 18.30 -26.61 -26.76
C PHE A 494 17.23 -26.54 -25.66
N THR A 495 16.88 -27.69 -25.13
CA THR A 495 15.97 -27.86 -23.98
C THR A 495 16.61 -28.84 -23.02
N GLY A 496 16.37 -28.73 -21.72
CA GLY A 496 16.80 -29.74 -20.76
C GLY A 496 16.35 -29.49 -19.33
N TYR A 497 16.89 -30.30 -18.42
CA TYR A 497 16.55 -30.27 -17.01
C TYR A 497 17.73 -29.81 -16.16
N ILE A 498 17.44 -29.16 -15.03
CA ILE A 498 18.41 -28.60 -14.09
C ILE A 498 18.44 -29.44 -12.82
N PHE A 499 19.65 -29.83 -12.43
CA PHE A 499 19.97 -30.60 -11.23
C PHE A 499 21.13 -29.93 -10.50
N GLU A 500 20.83 -28.97 -9.62
CA GLU A 500 21.79 -28.19 -8.81
C GLU A 500 23.03 -27.68 -9.59
N ASN A 501 24.08 -28.50 -9.70
CA ASN A 501 25.34 -28.18 -10.37
C ASN A 501 25.47 -28.75 -11.79
N LYS A 502 24.42 -29.36 -12.34
CA LYS A 502 24.39 -29.94 -13.68
C LYS A 502 23.08 -29.60 -14.39
N MET A 503 23.13 -29.38 -15.71
CA MET A 503 21.95 -29.25 -16.54
C MET A 503 22.18 -29.89 -17.91
N GLY A 504 21.14 -30.42 -18.53
CA GLY A 504 21.28 -31.08 -19.83
C GLY A 504 20.04 -31.85 -20.25
N SER A 505 20.07 -32.35 -21.49
CA SER A 505 19.11 -33.31 -22.05
C SER A 505 19.55 -33.74 -23.45
N THR A 506 18.90 -34.77 -23.98
CA THR A 506 18.93 -35.11 -25.40
C THR A 506 18.09 -34.10 -26.20
N VAL A 507 18.62 -33.56 -27.32
CA VAL A 507 17.93 -32.58 -28.18
C VAL A 507 17.08 -33.32 -29.22
N ASN A 508 15.76 -33.08 -29.23
CA ASN A 508 14.83 -33.77 -30.14
C ASN A 508 14.99 -33.38 -31.62
N ASP A 509 15.44 -32.16 -31.95
CA ASP A 509 15.49 -31.67 -33.35
C ASP A 509 16.79 -32.01 -34.11
N ILE A 510 17.91 -32.31 -33.42
CA ILE A 510 19.24 -32.46 -34.05
C ILE A 510 19.97 -33.76 -33.62
N ARG A 511 19.33 -34.62 -32.81
CA ARG A 511 19.92 -35.86 -32.23
C ARG A 511 21.28 -35.66 -31.52
N LEU A 512 21.56 -34.46 -31.00
CA LEU A 512 22.75 -34.18 -30.20
C LEU A 512 22.38 -34.11 -28.72
N SER A 513 23.17 -34.71 -27.84
CA SER A 513 23.05 -34.49 -26.40
C SER A 513 23.84 -33.25 -26.00
N TRP A 514 23.36 -32.53 -25.00
CA TRP A 514 24.13 -31.48 -24.35
C TRP A 514 24.10 -31.64 -22.83
N GLU A 515 25.21 -31.28 -22.22
CA GLU A 515 25.41 -31.29 -20.78
C GLU A 515 26.20 -30.05 -20.37
N ALA A 516 25.84 -29.43 -19.26
CA ALA A 516 26.62 -28.38 -18.65
C ALA A 516 26.82 -28.63 -17.14
N VAL A 517 28.04 -28.47 -16.67
CA VAL A 517 28.43 -28.63 -15.26
C VAL A 517 28.95 -27.31 -14.72
N LYS A 518 28.49 -26.89 -13.54
CA LYS A 518 28.86 -25.61 -12.93
C LYS A 518 30.34 -25.62 -12.54
N THR A 519 31.09 -24.60 -12.96
CA THR A 519 32.54 -24.47 -12.73
C THR A 519 32.92 -23.28 -11.86
N GLY A 520 32.00 -22.35 -11.62
CA GLY A 520 32.24 -21.22 -10.72
C GLY A 520 31.09 -20.21 -10.69
N GLU A 521 31.24 -19.16 -9.89
CA GLU A 521 30.31 -18.02 -9.86
C GLU A 521 30.76 -16.92 -10.82
N LEU A 522 29.82 -16.07 -11.25
CA LEU A 522 30.14 -14.86 -12.00
C LEU A 522 30.48 -13.75 -11.01
N GLU A 523 31.62 -13.09 -11.21
CA GLU A 523 31.88 -11.82 -10.53
C GLU A 523 30.89 -10.77 -11.03
N GLU A 524 29.90 -10.42 -10.20
CA GLU A 524 29.10 -9.25 -10.45
C GLU A 524 29.94 -8.00 -10.20
N LYS A 525 30.43 -7.39 -11.29
CA LYS A 525 30.75 -5.95 -11.26
C LYS A 525 29.43 -5.19 -11.10
N ASP A 526 28.92 -5.13 -9.86
CA ASP A 526 27.94 -4.14 -9.48
C ASP A 526 28.62 -2.79 -9.68
N LYS A 527 28.20 -2.03 -10.71
CA LYS A 527 28.55 -0.61 -10.77
C LYS A 527 27.98 0.01 -9.50
N LYS A 528 28.85 0.25 -8.50
CA LYS A 528 28.49 0.98 -7.28
C LYS A 528 28.01 2.37 -7.72
N LYS A 529 26.70 2.52 -7.87
CA LYS A 529 26.08 3.83 -7.95
C LYS A 529 26.25 4.46 -6.57
N ALA A 530 26.64 5.73 -6.51
CA ALA A 530 26.72 6.43 -5.24
C ALA A 530 25.36 6.31 -4.54
N PRO A 531 25.33 6.06 -3.22
CA PRO A 531 24.08 6.07 -2.47
C PRO A 531 23.41 7.42 -2.67
N GLU A 532 22.10 7.40 -2.94
CA GLU A 532 21.32 8.64 -2.96
C GLU A 532 21.34 9.24 -1.55
N THR A 533 21.51 10.56 -1.45
CA THR A 533 21.50 11.30 -0.18
C THR A 533 20.31 12.23 -0.13
N ARG A 534 19.90 12.61 1.08
CA ARG A 534 18.88 13.65 1.30
C ARG A 534 19.27 14.94 0.60
N THR A 535 18.28 15.66 0.08
CA THR A 535 18.49 16.94 -0.57
C THR A 535 18.94 18.03 0.40
N GLU A 536 19.75 18.96 -0.10
CA GLU A 536 20.08 20.22 0.60
C GLU A 536 19.21 21.38 0.11
N LEU A 537 18.29 21.14 -0.83
CA LEU A 537 17.42 22.16 -1.39
C LEU A 537 16.39 22.64 -0.36
N SER A 538 16.21 23.95 -0.29
CA SER A 538 15.16 24.57 0.52
C SER A 538 13.82 24.63 -0.22
N VAL A 539 12.72 24.61 0.53
CA VAL A 539 11.36 24.84 0.01
C VAL A 539 11.12 26.33 -0.22
N PHE A 540 10.45 26.69 -1.32
CA PHE A 540 10.06 28.08 -1.60
C PHE A 540 8.53 28.28 -1.57
N TYR A 541 8.10 29.53 -1.38
CA TYR A 541 6.69 29.88 -1.38
C TYR A 541 6.37 31.15 -2.23
N PRO A 542 5.47 31.05 -3.24
CA PRO A 542 5.04 29.78 -3.84
C PRO A 542 6.24 29.04 -4.44
N GLU A 543 6.17 27.72 -4.57
CA GLU A 543 7.28 26.95 -5.14
C GLU A 543 7.53 27.36 -6.61
N GLY A 544 8.80 27.45 -7.02
CA GLY A 544 9.20 27.93 -8.36
C GLY A 544 10.18 29.11 -8.34
N ALA A 545 10.50 29.63 -9.52
CA ALA A 545 11.59 30.60 -9.73
C ALA A 545 11.42 31.95 -9.00
N TYR A 546 10.19 32.31 -8.63
CA TYR A 546 9.85 33.57 -7.95
C TYR A 546 9.43 33.37 -6.48
N GLY A 547 9.65 32.17 -5.95
CA GLY A 547 9.30 31.79 -4.59
C GLY A 547 10.27 32.31 -3.54
N TRP A 548 9.78 32.47 -2.31
CA TRP A 548 10.56 32.93 -1.17
C TRP A 548 10.84 31.77 -0.21
N GLU A 549 12.08 31.64 0.27
CA GLU A 549 12.47 30.58 1.22
C GLU A 549 11.87 30.77 2.61
N ASN A 550 11.72 32.02 3.04
CA ASN A 550 11.11 32.36 4.32
C ASN A 550 10.06 33.47 4.12
N PRO A 551 8.84 33.12 3.67
CA PRO A 551 7.78 34.07 3.37
C PRO A 551 7.14 34.61 4.65
N SER A 552 7.91 35.14 5.60
CA SER A 552 7.31 35.88 6.71
C SER A 552 6.73 37.18 6.16
N LEU A 553 5.39 37.23 6.08
CA LEU A 553 4.63 38.45 5.81
C LEU A 553 4.42 39.28 7.09
N LYS A 554 4.90 38.80 8.24
CA LYS A 554 4.72 39.45 9.53
C LYS A 554 5.38 40.83 9.49
N ASP A 555 4.59 41.84 9.79
CA ASP A 555 4.94 43.26 9.77
C ASP A 555 5.22 43.86 8.38
N LYS A 556 4.97 43.11 7.28
CA LYS A 556 5.01 43.67 5.93
C LYS A 556 3.75 44.48 5.65
N VAL A 557 3.96 45.69 5.15
CA VAL A 557 2.93 46.61 4.69
C VAL A 557 3.18 46.87 3.20
N VAL A 558 2.16 46.73 2.36
CA VAL A 558 2.25 47.02 0.92
C VAL A 558 1.13 47.99 0.58
N LEU A 559 1.46 49.09 -0.09
CA LEU A 559 0.46 50.03 -0.57
C LEU A 559 0.41 50.02 -2.09
N VAL A 560 -0.69 49.56 -2.67
CA VAL A 560 -0.93 49.71 -4.11
C VAL A 560 -1.75 50.97 -4.32
N GLN A 561 -1.19 51.96 -5.01
CA GLN A 561 -1.80 53.27 -5.21
C GLN A 561 -2.49 53.39 -6.56
N ASN A 562 -3.51 54.25 -6.63
CA ASN A 562 -4.19 54.66 -7.87
C ASN A 562 -4.69 53.47 -8.73
N ALA A 563 -5.19 52.42 -8.08
CA ALA A 563 -5.69 51.23 -8.75
C ALA A 563 -7.16 51.39 -9.18
N THR A 564 -7.55 50.62 -10.20
CA THR A 564 -8.96 50.32 -10.48
C THR A 564 -9.32 49.02 -9.77
N ILE A 565 -10.07 49.11 -8.67
CA ILE A 565 -10.39 47.98 -7.79
C ILE A 565 -11.80 47.49 -8.10
N TRP A 566 -11.91 46.24 -8.55
CA TRP A 566 -13.18 45.56 -8.78
C TRP A 566 -13.56 44.81 -7.51
N THR A 567 -14.49 45.35 -6.73
CA THR A 567 -14.83 44.79 -5.40
C THR A 567 -15.72 43.54 -5.48
N SER A 568 -16.35 43.30 -6.64
CA SER A 568 -17.34 42.24 -6.85
C SER A 568 -18.46 42.21 -5.79
N GLY A 569 -18.72 43.36 -5.14
CA GLY A 569 -19.76 43.56 -4.15
C GLY A 569 -20.52 44.86 -4.39
N LYS A 570 -21.33 45.28 -3.41
CA LYS A 570 -22.20 46.47 -3.52
C LYS A 570 -21.46 47.78 -3.85
N GLN A 571 -20.15 47.83 -3.58
CA GLN A 571 -19.30 49.00 -3.84
C GLN A 571 -18.89 49.15 -5.33
N GLY A 572 -19.12 48.13 -6.16
CA GLY A 572 -18.82 48.19 -7.60
C GLY A 572 -17.34 48.37 -7.93
N ILE A 573 -17.06 49.19 -8.94
CA ILE A 573 -15.71 49.46 -9.46
C ILE A 573 -15.19 50.77 -8.87
N LEU A 574 -14.12 50.69 -8.08
CA LEU A 574 -13.50 51.84 -7.43
C LEU A 574 -12.29 52.30 -8.27
N LYS A 575 -12.42 53.42 -8.97
CA LYS A 575 -11.34 54.01 -9.78
C LYS A 575 -10.46 54.95 -8.94
N GLY A 576 -9.15 54.89 -9.17
CA GLY A 576 -8.15 55.74 -8.52
C GLY A 576 -8.13 55.60 -6.99
N HIS A 577 -8.38 54.39 -6.50
CA HIS A 577 -8.32 54.07 -5.08
C HIS A 577 -7.00 53.37 -4.75
N ASP A 578 -6.56 53.53 -3.51
CA ASP A 578 -5.42 52.82 -2.97
C ASP A 578 -5.91 51.63 -2.15
N ILE A 579 -5.12 50.55 -2.13
CA ILE A 579 -5.35 49.37 -1.30
C ILE A 579 -4.11 49.10 -0.46
N LEU A 580 -4.31 49.16 0.86
CA LEU A 580 -3.28 48.89 1.86
C LEU A 580 -3.39 47.44 2.31
N PHE A 581 -2.33 46.68 2.12
CA PHE A 581 -2.17 45.36 2.68
C PHE A 581 -1.27 45.41 3.92
N LYS A 582 -1.65 44.70 4.97
CA LYS A 582 -0.81 44.48 6.15
C LYS A 582 -0.88 43.02 6.54
N ASN A 583 0.28 42.38 6.73
CA ASN A 583 0.38 40.96 7.08
C ASN A 583 -0.39 40.05 6.10
N GLY A 584 -0.35 40.40 4.81
CA GLY A 584 -1.05 39.65 3.75
C GLY A 584 -2.58 39.83 3.70
N LYS A 585 -3.16 40.71 4.52
CA LYS A 585 -4.61 41.01 4.51
C LYS A 585 -4.87 42.42 4.05
N VAL A 586 -6.00 42.62 3.35
CA VAL A 586 -6.51 43.97 3.03
C VAL A 586 -6.83 44.68 4.35
N LYS A 587 -6.13 45.78 4.62
CA LYS A 587 -6.31 46.59 5.82
C LYS A 587 -7.22 47.79 5.57
N GLN A 588 -7.11 48.41 4.39
CA GLN A 588 -7.88 49.59 4.03
C GLN A 588 -7.97 49.73 2.51
N ILE A 589 -9.11 50.21 2.01
CA ILE A 589 -9.32 50.62 0.62
C ILE A 589 -9.88 52.05 0.65
N SER A 590 -9.15 53.03 0.13
CA SER A 590 -9.60 54.43 0.05
C SER A 590 -8.71 55.22 -0.91
N LYS A 591 -9.14 56.41 -1.34
CA LYS A 591 -8.26 57.33 -2.07
C LYS A 591 -7.26 57.99 -1.13
N GLY A 592 -6.01 58.15 -1.57
CA GLY A 592 -5.00 58.94 -0.87
C GLY A 592 -4.55 58.35 0.46
N ILE A 593 -4.34 57.02 0.52
CA ILE A 593 -3.77 56.38 1.71
C ILE A 593 -2.32 56.85 1.84
N ASN A 594 -1.98 57.45 2.98
CA ASN A 594 -0.61 57.82 3.28
C ASN A 594 0.24 56.57 3.58
N PRO A 595 1.34 56.34 2.85
CA PRO A 595 2.22 55.21 3.13
C PRO A 595 2.89 55.41 4.49
N THR A 596 2.79 54.41 5.36
CA THR A 596 3.66 54.35 6.55
C THR A 596 5.12 54.22 6.09
N LYS A 597 6.10 54.75 6.83
CA LYS A 597 7.55 54.62 6.51
C LYS A 597 8.06 53.19 6.26
N LYS A 598 7.27 52.17 6.63
CA LYS A 598 7.58 50.74 6.46
C LYS A 598 6.78 50.08 5.31
N ALA A 599 5.98 50.84 4.57
CA ALA A 599 5.24 50.32 3.42
C ALA A 599 6.16 50.20 2.21
N LEU A 600 6.12 49.02 1.58
CA LEU A 600 6.64 48.78 0.24
C LEU A 600 5.75 49.46 -0.81
#